data_AF-A0A7C2W7M6-F1
#
_entry.id   AF-A0A7C2W7M6-F1
#
_cell.length_a   1.000
_cell.length_b   1.000
_cell.length_c   1.000
_cell.angle_alpha   90.00
_cell.angle_beta   90.00
_cell.angle_gamma   90.00
#
_symmetry.space_group_name_H-M   'P 1'
#
loop_
_entity.id
_entity.type
_entity.pdbx_description
1 polymer ?
#
loop_
_entity_poly.entity_id
_entity_poly.type
_entity_poly.pdbx_seq_one_letter_code
_entity_poly.pdbx_strand_id
1 'polypeptide(L)'
;MPTTILSVENLSKRFGAEKIFSGVTFQIRERDRIGLVGVNGAGKSTLLRILAGLEQPDSGTLIAQHGLRLGYLAQEAAIDPGRTVLDAALEAMEDLRQLGQELERLAAAIADASGETLERLLAEYEQKSLRFEAAGGYDLEHRATQVLAGLGFEEVEFSRPAGQLSGGQRTRLALARALLADPDLLLLDEPTNHLDLRALTWLETFLRTWRGSFVVVSHDRYFLDQVTERTLELSFGHLEDYPGNYSRYLELRHERLARRLAEYEAQQEFIRKEEEFIRRYRAGQRAREARGRATRLARLERIERPREHETLRLQLTTGLRSGRIVLTTSELVIGYPASDGSEPVVLCRTPELIVERGGEQGILEAEEEQMIHAVIELGDRRLHEVMVPRPDIVALPASATIDEAVEVIVREGHSRIPVYEESIDEIVGILYAKDLLPILRDGAERPPLRSILRTPVFVPESMPIDDLLHELQRRKVHLAIVLDEYGGTAGLVTIEDLLEEIVGEIQDEYDTESPLIERVGADEAIVDGRISLDEVSDIFEVRLEDEETTTIGGLVQRRLGHIPQAGERVEIDGLRIEVLSVDRHRVRKLRIVKPPVAEDASPAASAKAS
;
A
#
# COMPACT_ATOMS: atom_id res chain seq x y z
N MET A 1 -0.21 24.66 26.75
CA MET A 1 -0.72 23.29 26.94
C MET A 1 -2.07 23.24 26.25
N PRO A 2 -2.30 22.35 25.27
CA PRO A 2 -3.59 22.28 24.59
C PRO A 2 -4.70 21.88 25.58
N THR A 3 -5.85 22.55 25.50
CA THR A 3 -7.01 22.33 26.37
C THR A 3 -7.75 21.06 25.96
N THR A 4 -8.27 20.29 26.92
CA THR A 4 -9.13 19.14 26.63
C THR A 4 -10.54 19.64 26.29
N ILE A 5 -11.03 19.28 25.09
CA ILE A 5 -12.37 19.67 24.61
C ILE A 5 -13.43 18.59 24.87
N LEU A 6 -13.01 17.32 24.93
CA LEU A 6 -13.87 16.18 25.19
C LEU A 6 -13.12 15.12 26.01
N SER A 7 -13.68 14.68 27.13
CA SER A 7 -13.18 13.58 27.94
C SER A 7 -14.18 12.44 27.95
N VAL A 8 -13.69 11.23 27.70
CA VAL A 8 -14.47 9.99 27.71
C VAL A 8 -13.90 9.11 28.80
N GLU A 9 -14.74 8.68 29.74
CA GLU A 9 -14.33 7.89 30.91
C GLU A 9 -15.16 6.62 31.06
N ASN A 10 -14.50 5.46 31.08
CA ASN A 10 -15.09 4.14 31.31
C ASN A 10 -16.32 3.82 30.44
N LEU A 11 -16.33 4.32 29.20
CA LEU A 11 -17.45 4.18 28.28
C LEU A 11 -17.64 2.72 27.87
N SER A 12 -18.88 2.24 27.91
CA SER A 12 -19.22 0.89 27.47
C SER A 12 -20.52 0.88 26.67
N LYS A 13 -20.57 -0.01 25.68
CA LYS A 13 -21.75 -0.20 24.82
C LYS A 13 -21.99 -1.66 24.48
N ARG A 14 -23.25 -2.05 24.48
CA ARG A 14 -23.76 -3.39 24.21
C ARG A 14 -24.97 -3.31 23.28
N PHE A 15 -25.14 -4.31 22.43
CA PHE A 15 -26.36 -4.54 21.67
C PHE A 15 -26.91 -5.92 22.01
N GLY A 16 -28.05 -5.96 22.68
CA GLY A 16 -28.60 -7.21 23.22
C GLY A 16 -27.63 -7.88 24.20
N ALA A 17 -27.21 -9.10 23.90
CA ALA A 17 -26.23 -9.83 24.70
C ALA A 17 -24.77 -9.46 24.38
N GLU A 18 -24.52 -8.96 23.16
CA GLU A 18 -23.18 -8.73 22.63
C GLU A 18 -22.60 -7.42 23.16
N LYS A 19 -21.37 -7.47 23.66
CA LYS A 19 -20.63 -6.29 24.12
C LYS A 19 -19.78 -5.81 22.97
N ILE A 20 -20.01 -4.57 22.52
CA ILE A 20 -19.24 -3.96 21.41
C ILE A 20 -17.91 -3.45 21.93
N PHE A 21 -17.94 -2.66 23.01
CA PHE A 21 -16.74 -2.24 23.73
C PHE A 21 -17.02 -1.97 25.21
N SER A 22 -15.98 -2.02 26.05
CA SER A 22 -16.10 -1.63 27.45
C SER A 22 -14.83 -1.03 28.04
N GLY A 23 -15.03 -0.07 28.95
CA GLY A 23 -13.94 0.59 29.67
C GLY A 23 -13.15 1.56 28.77
N VAL A 24 -13.75 2.05 27.68
CA VAL A 24 -13.09 2.98 26.76
C VAL A 24 -12.88 4.32 27.48
N THR A 25 -11.62 4.73 27.58
CA THR A 25 -11.21 5.97 28.24
C THR A 25 -10.17 6.69 27.40
N PHE A 26 -10.46 7.91 26.98
CA PHE A 26 -9.54 8.75 26.23
C PHE A 26 -9.97 10.22 26.28
N GLN A 27 -9.09 11.11 25.84
CA GLN A 27 -9.34 12.55 25.77
C GLN A 27 -9.07 13.05 24.36
N ILE A 28 -9.87 14.02 23.92
CA ILE A 28 -9.65 14.81 22.71
C ILE A 28 -9.29 16.23 23.16
N ARG A 29 -8.19 16.74 22.64
CA ARG A 29 -7.68 18.08 22.92
C ARG A 29 -7.91 18.99 21.72
N GLU A 30 -7.82 20.30 21.95
CA GLU A 30 -7.82 21.28 20.87
C GLU A 30 -6.73 20.95 19.84
N ARG A 31 -7.12 20.94 18.56
CA ARG A 31 -6.28 20.65 17.39
C ARG A 31 -5.80 19.20 17.27
N ASP A 32 -6.38 18.28 18.04
CA ASP A 32 -6.10 16.87 17.87
C ASP A 32 -6.56 16.39 16.49
N ARG A 33 -5.71 15.61 15.82
CA ARG A 33 -5.94 14.99 14.51
C ARG A 33 -5.89 13.48 14.65
N ILE A 34 -7.06 12.88 14.88
CA ILE A 34 -7.15 11.51 15.36
C ILE A 34 -7.67 10.59 14.27
N GLY A 35 -6.94 9.51 13.98
CA GLY A 35 -7.45 8.37 13.23
C GLY A 35 -8.08 7.35 14.18
N LEU A 36 -9.31 6.91 13.91
CA LEU A 36 -9.95 5.82 14.63
C LEU A 36 -9.97 4.55 13.75
N VAL A 37 -9.13 3.59 14.11
CA VAL A 37 -8.90 2.34 13.35
C VAL A 37 -9.40 1.12 14.13
N GLY A 38 -9.62 0.02 13.43
CA GLY A 38 -10.12 -1.22 14.02
C GLY A 38 -10.85 -2.08 12.99
N VAL A 39 -11.10 -3.34 13.30
CA VAL A 39 -11.81 -4.23 12.37
C VAL A 39 -13.27 -3.82 12.16
N ASN A 40 -13.86 -4.35 11.10
CA ASN A 40 -15.28 -4.20 10.85
C ASN A 40 -16.06 -4.87 11.98
N GLY A 41 -17.10 -4.18 12.46
CA GLY A 41 -17.87 -4.63 13.62
C GLY A 41 -17.25 -4.30 14.99
N ALA A 42 -16.04 -3.73 15.07
CA ALA A 42 -15.44 -3.33 16.36
C ALA A 42 -16.19 -2.21 17.10
N GLY A 43 -17.12 -1.52 16.42
CA GLY A 43 -17.92 -0.44 17.01
C GLY A 43 -17.42 0.98 16.77
N LYS A 44 -16.58 1.21 15.73
CA LYS A 44 -16.04 2.54 15.38
C LYS A 44 -17.15 3.58 15.14
N SER A 45 -18.09 3.26 14.25
CA SER A 45 -19.26 4.11 13.95
C SER A 45 -20.13 4.32 15.19
N THR A 46 -20.33 3.26 15.99
CA THR A 46 -21.08 3.35 17.26
C THR A 46 -20.40 4.30 18.24
N LEU A 47 -19.07 4.25 18.36
CA LEU A 47 -18.30 5.18 19.19
C LEU A 47 -18.49 6.61 18.69
N LEU A 48 -18.32 6.88 17.39
CA LEU A 48 -18.54 8.21 16.81
C LEU A 48 -19.96 8.73 17.06
N ARG A 49 -21.00 7.90 16.91
CA ARG A 49 -22.38 8.28 17.22
C ARG A 49 -22.59 8.65 18.70
N ILE A 50 -21.93 7.95 19.62
CA ILE A 50 -21.98 8.29 21.04
C ILE A 50 -21.26 9.62 21.29
N LEU A 51 -20.10 9.86 20.67
CA LEU A 51 -19.40 11.15 20.77
C LEU A 51 -20.24 12.29 20.20
N ALA A 52 -20.99 12.04 19.12
CA ALA A 52 -21.91 12.99 18.52
C ALA A 52 -23.21 13.22 19.32
N GLY A 53 -23.44 12.45 20.40
CA GLY A 53 -24.68 12.51 21.18
C GLY A 53 -25.91 11.90 20.48
N LEU A 54 -25.71 11.22 19.34
CA LEU A 54 -26.76 10.54 18.58
C LEU A 54 -27.14 9.19 19.19
N GLU A 55 -26.27 8.65 20.04
CA GLU A 55 -26.47 7.36 20.70
C GLU A 55 -26.04 7.43 22.17
N GLN A 56 -26.81 6.83 23.08
CA GLN A 56 -26.46 6.79 24.50
C GLN A 56 -25.53 5.61 24.83
N PRO A 57 -24.51 5.81 25.67
CA PRO A 57 -23.73 4.71 26.23
C PRO A 57 -24.52 3.97 27.31
N ASP A 58 -24.18 2.70 27.57
CA ASP A 58 -24.80 1.94 28.67
C ASP A 58 -24.15 2.25 30.02
N SER A 59 -22.87 2.60 30.01
CA SER A 59 -22.14 3.06 31.18
C SER A 59 -20.96 3.96 30.78
N GLY A 60 -20.42 4.68 31.76
CA GLY A 60 -19.36 5.66 31.58
C GLY A 60 -19.90 7.08 31.44
N THR A 61 -18.99 8.05 31.33
CA THR A 61 -19.31 9.47 31.26
C THR A 61 -18.58 10.15 30.11
N LEU A 62 -19.29 11.09 29.47
CA LEU A 62 -18.76 11.94 28.42
C LEU A 62 -18.87 13.39 28.90
N ILE A 63 -17.73 14.06 29.00
CA ILE A 63 -17.61 15.43 29.51
C ILE A 63 -17.09 16.29 28.37
N ALA A 64 -17.98 17.09 27.78
CA ALA A 64 -17.63 18.07 26.75
C ALA A 64 -17.40 19.45 27.36
N GLN A 65 -16.50 20.22 26.76
CA GLN A 65 -16.32 21.63 27.10
C GLN A 65 -17.62 22.42 26.84
N HIS A 66 -17.90 23.41 27.68
CA HIS A 66 -19.09 24.25 27.53
C HIS A 66 -19.06 25.01 26.19
N GLY A 67 -20.13 24.88 25.41
CA GLY A 67 -20.26 25.53 24.09
C GLY A 67 -19.56 24.81 22.94
N LEU A 68 -19.08 23.58 23.12
CA LEU A 68 -18.44 22.79 22.06
C LEU A 68 -19.39 22.58 20.87
N ARG A 69 -19.01 23.06 19.68
CA ARG A 69 -19.71 22.80 18.42
C ARG A 69 -19.16 21.54 17.78
N LEU A 70 -20.02 20.55 17.56
CA LEU A 70 -19.64 19.26 16.98
C LEU A 70 -20.31 19.07 15.62
N GLY A 71 -19.51 18.68 14.62
CA GLY A 71 -20.00 18.25 13.31
C GLY A 71 -19.84 16.74 13.16
N TYR A 72 -20.87 16.04 12.69
CA TYR A 72 -20.84 14.61 12.46
C TYR A 72 -21.28 14.29 11.03
N LEU A 73 -20.43 13.59 10.28
CA LEU A 73 -20.79 13.02 8.99
C LEU A 73 -21.43 11.66 9.19
N ALA A 74 -22.76 11.60 9.04
CA ALA A 74 -23.49 10.33 9.00
C ALA A 74 -23.45 9.72 7.59
N GLN A 75 -23.39 8.39 7.50
CA GLN A 75 -23.48 7.66 6.22
C GLN A 75 -24.81 7.92 5.46
N GLU A 76 -25.89 8.24 6.18
CA GLU A 76 -27.18 8.63 5.61
C GLU A 76 -27.59 9.99 6.15
N ALA A 77 -27.23 11.06 5.44
CA ALA A 77 -27.70 12.39 5.78
C ALA A 77 -29.13 12.60 5.24
N ALA A 78 -30.05 13.00 6.13
CA ALA A 78 -31.34 13.52 5.71
C ALA A 78 -31.11 14.88 5.01
N ILE A 79 -31.35 14.91 3.70
CA ILE A 79 -31.28 16.11 2.86
C ILE A 79 -32.67 16.31 2.27
N ASP A 80 -33.21 17.53 2.39
CA ASP A 80 -34.49 17.89 1.79
C ASP A 80 -34.38 17.75 0.26
N PRO A 81 -35.15 16.84 -0.37
CA PRO A 81 -35.02 16.56 -1.80
C PRO A 81 -35.42 17.76 -2.68
N GLY A 82 -36.18 18.71 -2.15
CA GLY A 82 -36.65 19.89 -2.89
C GLY A 82 -35.66 21.05 -2.94
N ARG A 83 -34.62 21.06 -2.10
CA ARG A 83 -33.61 22.13 -2.07
C ARG A 83 -32.56 21.95 -3.15
N THR A 84 -31.98 23.06 -3.60
CA THR A 84 -30.81 23.02 -4.47
C THR A 84 -29.58 22.51 -3.72
N VAL A 85 -28.57 22.01 -4.43
CA VAL A 85 -27.30 21.55 -3.82
C VAL A 85 -26.65 22.68 -3.01
N LEU A 86 -26.62 23.90 -3.55
CA LEU A 86 -26.06 25.06 -2.86
C LEU A 86 -26.85 25.42 -1.59
N ASP A 87 -28.18 25.49 -1.69
CA ASP A 87 -29.03 25.79 -0.52
C ASP A 87 -28.91 24.72 0.57
N ALA A 88 -28.81 23.45 0.18
CA ALA A 88 -28.62 22.34 1.11
C ALA A 88 -27.25 22.41 1.81
N ALA A 89 -26.20 22.86 1.11
CA ALA A 89 -24.88 23.09 1.69
C ALA A 89 -24.90 24.27 2.68
N LEU A 90 -25.54 25.37 2.30
CA LEU A 90 -25.66 26.59 3.11
C LEU A 90 -26.53 26.43 4.36
N GLU A 91 -27.41 25.42 4.40
CA GLU A 91 -28.21 25.09 5.58
C GLU A 91 -27.35 24.85 6.83
N ALA A 92 -26.12 24.33 6.67
CA ALA A 92 -25.19 24.15 7.77
C ALA A 92 -24.81 25.48 8.48
N MET A 93 -25.06 26.62 7.83
CA MET A 93 -24.75 27.96 8.31
C MET A 93 -26.02 28.82 8.39
N GLU A 94 -27.19 28.20 8.62
CA GLU A 94 -28.49 28.90 8.64
C GLU A 94 -28.53 30.05 9.66
N ASP A 95 -27.94 29.88 10.85
CA ASP A 95 -27.87 30.94 11.86
C ASP A 95 -27.14 32.19 11.33
N LEU A 96 -26.05 31.98 10.58
CA LEU A 96 -25.27 33.05 9.97
C LEU A 96 -26.05 33.69 8.81
N ARG A 97 -26.79 32.89 8.03
CA ARG A 97 -27.68 33.39 6.96
C ARG A 97 -28.82 34.25 7.52
N GLN A 98 -29.43 33.82 8.61
CA GLN A 98 -30.46 34.58 9.32
C GLN A 98 -29.90 35.90 9.87
N LEU A 99 -28.69 35.89 10.44
CA LEU A 99 -28.01 37.10 10.89
C LEU A 99 -27.80 38.10 9.74
N GLY A 100 -27.45 37.63 8.54
CA GLY A 100 -27.36 38.46 7.34
C GLY A 100 -28.69 39.10 6.95
N GLN A 101 -29.77 38.31 6.93
CA GLN A 101 -31.12 38.82 6.65
C GLN A 101 -31.60 39.82 7.72
N GLU A 102 -31.25 39.61 8.99
CA GLU A 102 -31.52 40.56 10.06
C GLU A 102 -30.77 41.88 9.86
N LEU A 103 -29.51 41.83 9.41
CA LEU A 103 -28.73 43.03 9.09
C LEU A 103 -29.35 43.82 7.94
N GLU A 104 -29.83 43.16 6.89
CA GLU A 104 -30.55 43.82 5.79
C GLU A 104 -31.84 44.49 6.28
N ARG A 105 -32.62 43.81 7.14
CA ARG A 105 -33.83 44.38 7.75
C ARG A 105 -33.52 45.57 8.65
N LEU A 106 -32.46 45.48 9.45
CA LEU A 106 -32.01 46.58 10.31
C LEU A 106 -31.53 47.77 9.47
N ALA A 107 -30.78 47.54 8.39
CA ALA A 107 -30.33 48.59 7.47
C ALA A 107 -31.53 49.31 6.82
N ALA A 108 -32.54 48.56 6.39
CA ALA A 108 -33.78 49.14 5.88
C ALA A 108 -34.54 49.94 6.94
N ALA A 109 -34.64 49.42 8.17
CA ALA A 109 -35.30 50.12 9.29
C ALA A 109 -34.56 51.39 9.73
N ILE A 110 -33.23 51.41 9.63
CA ILE A 110 -32.39 52.60 9.92
C ILE A 110 -32.70 53.74 8.95
N ALA A 111 -33.00 53.44 7.68
CA ALA A 111 -33.28 54.46 6.67
C ALA A 111 -34.53 55.31 7.01
N ASP A 112 -35.51 54.73 7.70
CA ASP A 112 -36.77 55.39 8.06
C ASP A 112 -36.83 55.84 9.54
N ALA A 113 -35.79 55.55 10.34
CA ALA A 113 -35.76 55.82 11.78
C ALA A 113 -35.19 57.20 12.14
N SER A 114 -35.63 57.75 13.27
CA SER A 114 -35.11 59.01 13.83
C SER A 114 -35.10 59.02 15.36
N GLY A 115 -34.31 59.93 15.94
CA GLY A 115 -34.20 60.11 17.39
C GLY A 115 -33.64 58.88 18.12
N GLU A 116 -34.16 58.60 19.31
CA GLU A 116 -33.72 57.48 20.19
C GLU A 116 -33.87 56.09 19.52
N THR A 117 -34.85 55.94 18.62
CA THR A 117 -35.04 54.69 17.86
C THR A 117 -33.89 54.44 16.89
N LEU A 118 -33.37 55.49 16.24
CA LEU A 118 -32.23 55.39 15.32
C LEU A 118 -30.97 54.98 16.07
N GLU A 119 -30.70 55.61 17.22
CA GLU A 119 -29.52 55.28 18.05
C GLU A 119 -29.54 53.81 18.51
N ARG A 120 -30.71 53.30 18.93
CA ARG A 120 -30.87 51.89 19.30
C ARG A 120 -30.64 50.94 18.12
N LEU A 121 -31.21 51.24 16.95
CA LEU A 121 -31.06 50.40 15.75
C LEU A 121 -29.61 50.38 15.24
N LEU A 122 -28.91 51.52 15.28
CA LEU A 122 -27.50 51.60 14.91
C LEU A 122 -26.63 50.75 15.85
N ALA A 123 -26.86 50.81 17.16
CA ALA A 123 -26.13 49.99 18.13
C ALA A 123 -26.38 48.48 17.92
N GLU A 124 -27.62 48.08 17.63
CA GLU A 124 -27.95 46.68 17.31
C GLU A 124 -27.30 46.24 15.99
N TYR A 125 -27.35 47.07 14.95
CA TYR A 125 -26.72 46.81 13.66
C TYR A 125 -25.20 46.65 13.79
N GLU A 126 -24.52 47.55 14.52
CA GLU A 126 -23.08 47.47 14.75
C GLU A 126 -22.69 46.16 15.45
N GLN A 127 -23.40 45.80 16.52
CA GLN A 127 -23.14 44.57 17.26
C GLN A 127 -23.33 43.32 16.39
N LYS A 128 -24.38 43.27 15.58
CA LYS A 128 -24.68 42.14 14.69
C LYS A 128 -23.73 42.09 13.49
N SER A 129 -23.34 43.25 12.95
CA SER A 129 -22.43 43.35 11.81
C SER A 129 -21.04 42.84 12.18
N LEU A 130 -20.52 43.23 13.36
CA LEU A 130 -19.25 42.69 13.88
C LEU A 130 -19.29 41.17 14.07
N ARG A 131 -20.41 40.63 14.56
CA ARG A 131 -20.59 39.16 14.70
C ARG A 131 -20.66 38.47 13.35
N PHE A 132 -21.36 39.05 12.39
CA PHE A 132 -21.51 38.52 11.04
C PHE A 132 -20.16 38.50 10.30
N GLU A 133 -19.38 39.58 10.40
CA GLU A 133 -18.03 39.67 9.85
C GLU A 133 -17.09 38.64 10.51
N ALA A 134 -17.09 38.55 11.85
CA ALA A 134 -16.24 37.60 12.58
C ALA A 134 -16.55 36.13 12.24
N ALA A 135 -17.79 35.82 11.87
CA ALA A 135 -18.21 34.49 11.43
C ALA A 135 -18.01 34.26 9.92
N GLY A 136 -17.45 35.23 9.18
CA GLY A 136 -17.18 35.12 7.75
C GLY A 136 -18.41 35.23 6.85
N GLY A 137 -19.45 35.93 7.30
CA GLY A 137 -20.75 35.99 6.62
C GLY A 137 -20.71 36.57 5.20
N TYR A 138 -19.77 37.47 4.90
CA TYR A 138 -19.62 38.04 3.55
C TYR A 138 -19.04 37.07 2.52
N ASP A 139 -18.29 36.05 2.97
CA ASP A 139 -17.67 35.04 2.12
C ASP A 139 -18.46 33.72 2.11
N LEU A 140 -19.66 33.69 2.70
CA LEU A 140 -20.46 32.49 2.92
C LEU A 140 -20.72 31.69 1.64
N GLU A 141 -21.27 32.33 0.61
CA GLU A 141 -21.54 31.68 -0.68
C GLU A 141 -20.26 31.27 -1.40
N HIS A 142 -19.21 32.09 -1.31
CA HIS A 142 -17.92 31.77 -1.92
C HIS A 142 -17.27 30.55 -1.26
N ARG A 143 -17.32 30.47 0.08
CA ARG A 143 -16.85 29.30 0.84
C ARG A 143 -17.67 28.05 0.50
N ALA A 144 -18.99 28.18 0.39
CA ALA A 144 -19.85 27.05 0.03
C ALA A 144 -19.56 26.50 -1.37
N THR A 145 -19.44 27.39 -2.35
CA THR A 145 -19.09 27.03 -3.74
C THR A 145 -17.69 26.42 -3.84
N GLN A 146 -16.70 26.96 -3.12
CA GLN A 146 -15.34 26.38 -3.04
C GLN A 146 -15.35 24.97 -2.44
N VAL A 147 -16.09 24.73 -1.35
CA VAL A 147 -16.19 23.40 -0.73
C VAL A 147 -16.90 22.41 -1.66
N LEU A 148 -17.99 22.82 -2.29
CA LEU A 148 -18.71 21.96 -3.25
C LEU A 148 -17.84 21.63 -4.47
N ALA A 149 -17.17 22.62 -5.06
CA ALA A 149 -16.27 22.41 -6.19
C ALA A 149 -15.09 21.51 -5.81
N GLY A 150 -14.50 21.70 -4.62
CA GLY A 150 -13.43 20.87 -4.10
C GLY A 150 -13.84 19.40 -3.89
N LEU A 151 -15.11 19.16 -3.58
CA LEU A 151 -15.70 17.82 -3.48
C LEU A 151 -16.20 17.28 -4.83
N GLY A 152 -15.90 17.96 -5.94
CA GLY A 152 -16.18 17.48 -7.30
C GLY A 152 -17.63 17.69 -7.75
N PHE A 153 -18.30 18.73 -7.28
CA PHE A 153 -19.53 19.24 -7.90
C PHE A 153 -19.20 20.31 -8.94
N GLU A 154 -19.88 20.27 -10.08
CA GLU A 154 -19.78 21.33 -11.09
C GLU A 154 -20.73 22.50 -10.78
N GLU A 155 -20.41 23.71 -11.24
CA GLU A 155 -21.24 24.90 -11.00
C GLU A 155 -22.69 24.72 -11.49
N VAL A 156 -22.87 24.00 -12.60
CA VAL A 156 -24.19 23.69 -13.16
C VAL A 156 -25.02 22.82 -12.20
N GLU A 157 -24.38 22.00 -11.37
CA GLU A 157 -25.04 21.12 -10.41
C GLU A 157 -25.50 21.87 -9.15
N PHE A 158 -24.99 23.07 -8.88
CA PHE A 158 -25.32 23.84 -7.66
C PHE A 158 -26.81 24.18 -7.57
N SER A 159 -27.43 24.45 -8.72
CA SER A 159 -28.87 24.76 -8.84
C SER A 159 -29.77 23.53 -8.87
N ARG A 160 -29.19 22.33 -8.94
CA ARG A 160 -29.93 21.09 -9.15
C ARG A 160 -30.60 20.63 -7.84
N PRO A 161 -31.81 20.06 -7.88
CA PRO A 161 -32.46 19.56 -6.66
C PRO A 161 -31.68 18.38 -6.04
N ALA A 162 -31.46 18.41 -4.73
CA ALA A 162 -30.73 17.38 -3.99
C ALA A 162 -31.36 15.98 -4.12
N GLY A 163 -32.68 15.91 -4.38
CA GLY A 163 -33.39 14.66 -4.64
C GLY A 163 -32.91 13.92 -5.91
N GLN A 164 -32.33 14.63 -6.87
CA GLN A 164 -31.83 14.05 -8.13
C GLN A 164 -30.38 13.54 -8.04
N LEU A 165 -29.70 13.77 -6.91
CA LEU A 165 -28.32 13.33 -6.72
C LEU A 165 -28.22 11.82 -6.55
N SER A 166 -27.17 11.23 -7.10
CA SER A 166 -26.78 9.84 -6.83
C SER A 166 -26.40 9.65 -5.35
N GLY A 167 -26.38 8.39 -4.87
CA GLY A 167 -26.00 8.09 -3.48
C GLY A 167 -24.64 8.68 -3.09
N GLY A 168 -23.62 8.52 -3.93
CA GLY A 168 -22.30 9.10 -3.69
C GLY A 168 -22.30 10.63 -3.69
N GLN A 169 -23.04 11.27 -4.60
CA GLN A 169 -23.20 12.73 -4.58
C GLN A 169 -23.90 13.23 -3.31
N ARG A 170 -24.90 12.50 -2.79
CA ARG A 170 -25.54 12.87 -1.51
C ARG A 170 -24.58 12.78 -0.34
N THR A 171 -23.73 11.75 -0.30
CA THR A 171 -22.67 11.63 0.73
C THR A 171 -21.66 12.78 0.62
N ARG A 172 -21.26 13.16 -0.60
CA ARG A 172 -20.40 14.34 -0.82
C ARG A 172 -21.05 15.65 -0.36
N LEU A 173 -22.34 15.84 -0.60
CA LEU A 173 -23.09 16.99 -0.10
C LEU A 173 -23.21 16.98 1.44
N ALA A 174 -23.38 15.80 2.05
CA ALA A 174 -23.36 15.67 3.50
C ALA A 174 -22.00 16.04 4.11
N LEU A 175 -20.91 15.63 3.46
CA LEU A 175 -19.55 16.03 3.83
C LEU A 175 -19.39 17.55 3.68
N ALA A 176 -19.84 18.15 2.58
CA ALA A 176 -19.82 19.60 2.39
C ALA A 176 -20.51 20.34 3.55
N ARG A 177 -21.72 19.90 3.94
CA ARG A 177 -22.47 20.47 5.07
C ARG A 177 -21.69 20.36 6.39
N ALA A 178 -21.10 19.20 6.67
CA ALA A 178 -20.33 18.98 7.88
C ALA A 178 -19.08 19.89 7.95
N LEU A 179 -18.42 20.14 6.82
CA LEU A 179 -17.25 21.03 6.73
C LEU A 179 -17.64 22.51 6.81
N LEU A 180 -18.79 22.89 6.26
CA LEU A 180 -19.29 24.27 6.28
C LEU A 180 -19.84 24.68 7.65
N ALA A 181 -20.34 23.74 8.46
CA ALA A 181 -20.82 24.01 9.82
C ALA A 181 -19.76 24.62 10.76
N ASP A 182 -18.49 24.61 10.36
CA ASP A 182 -17.36 25.16 11.11
C ASP A 182 -17.25 24.66 12.56
N PRO A 183 -17.30 23.34 12.81
CA PRO A 183 -17.31 22.81 14.17
C PRO A 183 -15.94 22.87 14.84
N ASP A 184 -15.94 22.91 16.16
CA ASP A 184 -14.72 22.83 16.98
C ASP A 184 -14.17 21.38 17.02
N LEU A 185 -15.08 20.39 16.91
CA LEU A 185 -14.77 18.97 16.76
C LEU A 185 -15.53 18.37 15.57
N LEU A 186 -14.81 17.84 14.59
CA LEU A 186 -15.37 17.16 13.43
C LEU A 186 -15.22 15.63 13.56
N LEU A 187 -16.31 14.91 13.41
CA LEU A 187 -16.34 13.44 13.43
C LEU A 187 -16.71 12.92 12.04
N LEU A 188 -15.80 12.19 11.41
CA LEU A 188 -15.93 11.69 10.05
C LEU A 188 -15.94 10.17 10.04
N ASP A 189 -17.04 9.57 9.61
CA ASP A 189 -17.17 8.11 9.45
C ASP A 189 -17.05 7.71 7.98
N GLU A 190 -15.90 7.16 7.59
CA GLU A 190 -15.55 6.75 6.23
C GLU A 190 -15.76 7.85 5.16
N PRO A 191 -15.16 9.06 5.33
CA PRO A 191 -15.38 10.18 4.43
C PRO A 191 -14.74 9.97 3.04
N THR A 192 -13.80 9.02 2.92
CA THR A 192 -13.10 8.68 1.68
C THR A 192 -13.98 7.86 0.74
N ASN A 193 -15.05 7.25 1.23
CA ASN A 193 -15.95 6.46 0.41
C ASN A 193 -16.68 7.36 -0.59
N HIS A 194 -16.73 6.95 -1.85
CA HIS A 194 -17.37 7.68 -2.94
C HIS A 194 -16.71 9.03 -3.32
N LEU A 195 -15.47 9.26 -2.88
CA LEU A 195 -14.64 10.36 -3.38
C LEU A 195 -13.75 9.86 -4.51
N ASP A 196 -13.56 10.69 -5.53
CA ASP A 196 -12.51 10.49 -6.52
C ASP A 196 -11.16 11.01 -5.97
N LEU A 197 -10.08 10.72 -6.69
CA LEU A 197 -8.72 11.11 -6.27
C LEU A 197 -8.59 12.64 -6.05
N ARG A 198 -9.29 13.43 -6.88
CA ARG A 198 -9.27 14.90 -6.80
C ARG A 198 -9.92 15.40 -5.52
N ALA A 199 -11.14 14.93 -5.23
CA ALA A 199 -11.86 15.29 -4.01
C ALA A 199 -11.15 14.77 -2.75
N LEU A 200 -10.53 13.59 -2.82
CA LEU A 200 -9.74 13.04 -1.73
C LEU A 200 -8.52 13.93 -1.42
N THR A 201 -7.75 14.31 -2.45
CA THR A 201 -6.58 15.21 -2.30
C THR A 201 -6.99 16.59 -1.76
N TRP A 202 -8.14 17.10 -2.21
CA TRP A 202 -8.71 18.35 -1.69
C TRP A 202 -9.08 18.22 -0.21
N LEU A 203 -9.76 17.13 0.17
CA LEU A 203 -10.16 16.86 1.55
C LEU A 203 -8.93 16.72 2.47
N GLU A 204 -7.87 16.03 2.02
CA GLU A 204 -6.60 15.95 2.75
C GLU A 204 -6.03 17.35 3.02
N THR A 205 -5.97 18.19 2.00
CA THR A 205 -5.45 19.56 2.11
C THR A 205 -6.30 20.41 3.06
N PHE A 206 -7.63 20.27 2.96
CA PHE A 206 -8.58 20.95 3.83
C PHE A 206 -8.39 20.54 5.30
N LEU A 207 -8.37 19.24 5.60
CA LEU A 207 -8.20 18.74 6.97
C LEU A 207 -6.82 19.07 7.54
N ARG A 208 -5.78 19.13 6.70
CA ARG A 208 -4.44 19.55 7.12
C ARG A 208 -4.35 21.01 7.51
N THR A 209 -5.16 21.88 6.91
CA THR A 209 -5.20 23.32 7.22
C THR A 209 -6.27 23.68 8.25
N TRP A 210 -7.16 22.75 8.57
CA TRP A 210 -8.21 22.89 9.59
C TRP A 210 -7.63 23.23 10.97
N ARG A 211 -8.24 24.22 11.62
CA ARG A 211 -7.83 24.70 12.95
C ARG A 211 -8.53 24.01 14.11
N GLY A 212 -9.66 23.35 13.86
CA GLY A 212 -10.38 22.56 14.85
C GLY A 212 -9.73 21.18 15.07
N SER A 213 -10.39 20.37 15.87
CA SER A 213 -9.98 18.98 16.11
C SER A 213 -10.84 18.04 15.28
N PHE A 214 -10.33 16.88 14.89
CA PHE A 214 -11.13 15.89 14.20
C PHE A 214 -10.80 14.45 14.58
N VAL A 215 -11.81 13.59 14.48
CA VAL A 215 -11.68 12.14 14.53
C VAL A 215 -12.19 11.59 13.20
N VAL A 216 -11.34 10.85 12.50
CA VAL A 216 -11.69 10.23 11.21
C VAL A 216 -11.54 8.72 11.28
N VAL A 217 -12.58 8.02 10.83
CA VAL A 217 -12.55 6.59 10.54
C VAL A 217 -12.38 6.45 9.04
N SER A 218 -11.36 5.74 8.59
CA SER A 218 -11.16 5.42 7.18
C SER A 218 -10.43 4.10 7.03
N HIS A 219 -10.73 3.38 5.97
CA HIS A 219 -9.94 2.24 5.52
C HIS A 219 -8.72 2.64 4.65
N ASP A 220 -8.65 3.90 4.21
CA ASP A 220 -7.55 4.41 3.41
C ASP A 220 -6.34 4.73 4.31
N ARG A 221 -5.29 3.91 4.17
CA ARG A 221 -4.06 3.99 4.96
C ARG A 221 -3.26 5.26 4.64
N TYR A 222 -3.24 5.65 3.37
CA TYR A 222 -2.48 6.82 2.91
C TYR A 222 -3.14 8.10 3.43
N PHE A 223 -4.45 8.20 3.28
CA PHE A 223 -5.24 9.31 3.78
C PHE A 223 -5.02 9.50 5.30
N LEU A 224 -5.14 8.41 6.09
CA LEU A 224 -4.89 8.47 7.53
C LEU A 224 -3.46 8.92 7.84
N ASP A 225 -2.46 8.48 7.07
CA ASP A 225 -1.07 8.85 7.29
C ASP A 225 -0.81 10.34 7.05
N GLN A 226 -1.49 10.93 6.05
CA GLN A 226 -1.34 12.34 5.68
C GLN A 226 -2.07 13.31 6.61
N VAL A 227 -3.23 12.91 7.14
CA VAL A 227 -4.09 13.83 7.91
C VAL A 227 -3.97 13.66 9.42
N THR A 228 -3.64 12.46 9.93
CA THR A 228 -3.67 12.17 11.37
C THR A 228 -2.30 12.24 12.03
N GLU A 229 -2.28 12.58 13.32
CA GLU A 229 -1.06 12.64 14.14
C GLU A 229 -1.13 11.74 15.38
N ARG A 230 -2.30 11.13 15.62
CA ARG A 230 -2.58 10.21 16.72
C ARG A 230 -3.59 9.17 16.24
N THR A 231 -3.41 7.93 16.64
CA THR A 231 -4.28 6.82 16.22
C THR A 231 -4.89 6.12 17.42
N LEU A 232 -6.21 6.00 17.44
CA LEU A 232 -6.96 5.22 18.40
C LEU A 232 -7.36 3.90 17.74
N GLU A 233 -6.91 2.77 18.28
CA GLU A 233 -7.30 1.44 17.83
C GLU A 233 -8.45 0.92 18.70
N LEU A 234 -9.59 0.61 18.10
CA LEU A 234 -10.69 -0.10 18.74
C LEU A 234 -10.66 -1.56 18.30
N SER A 235 -10.17 -2.45 19.16
CA SER A 235 -10.06 -3.89 18.88
C SER A 235 -10.45 -4.72 20.11
N PHE A 236 -11.10 -5.86 19.88
CA PHE A 236 -11.56 -6.79 20.92
C PHE A 236 -12.35 -6.13 22.07
N GLY A 237 -13.09 -5.06 21.78
CA GLY A 237 -13.87 -4.32 22.76
C GLY A 237 -13.08 -3.38 23.67
N HIS A 238 -11.81 -3.16 23.37
CA HIS A 238 -10.92 -2.23 24.07
C HIS A 238 -10.41 -1.15 23.11
N LEU A 239 -10.15 0.03 23.65
CA LEU A 239 -9.55 1.13 22.90
C LEU A 239 -8.11 1.35 23.37
N GLU A 240 -7.18 1.35 22.44
CA GLU A 240 -5.78 1.66 22.67
C GLU A 240 -5.38 2.94 21.97
N ASP A 241 -4.56 3.73 22.65
CA ASP A 241 -4.07 5.03 22.16
C ASP A 241 -2.61 4.91 21.73
N TYR A 242 -2.35 5.36 20.50
CA TYR A 242 -1.04 5.35 19.87
C TYR A 242 -0.65 6.77 19.43
N PRO A 243 0.50 7.29 19.89
CA PRO A 243 1.03 8.54 19.36
C PRO A 243 1.59 8.30 17.95
N GLY A 244 1.21 9.15 17.00
CA GLY A 244 1.65 9.08 15.61
C GLY A 244 0.53 8.78 14.63
N ASN A 245 0.86 9.00 13.36
CA ASN A 245 0.04 8.68 12.20
C ASN A 245 -0.10 7.16 11.99
N TYR A 246 -0.77 6.75 10.91
CA TYR A 246 -1.08 5.35 10.65
C TYR A 246 0.16 4.45 10.57
N SER A 247 1.21 4.88 9.85
CA SER A 247 2.44 4.09 9.71
C SER A 247 3.13 3.88 11.06
N ARG A 248 3.24 4.95 11.85
CA ARG A 248 3.84 4.88 13.20
C ARG A 248 3.00 4.01 14.14
N TYR A 249 1.68 4.06 14.01
CA TYR A 249 0.78 3.19 14.76
C TYR A 249 1.06 1.71 14.47
N LEU A 250 1.25 1.30 13.21
CA LEU A 250 1.54 -0.09 12.86
C LEU A 250 2.84 -0.59 13.50
N GLU A 251 3.90 0.23 13.47
CA GLU A 251 5.16 -0.08 14.15
C GLU A 251 4.96 -0.28 15.66
N LEU A 252 4.34 0.71 16.32
CA LEU A 252 4.10 0.67 17.77
C LEU A 252 3.19 -0.48 18.19
N ARG A 253 2.19 -0.81 17.36
CA ARG A 253 1.29 -1.95 17.59
C ARG A 253 2.06 -3.25 17.56
N HIS A 254 2.91 -3.45 16.55
CA HIS A 254 3.75 -4.64 16.44
C HIS A 254 4.71 -4.76 17.63
N GLU A 255 5.37 -3.67 18.03
CA GLU A 255 6.24 -3.65 19.21
C GLU A 255 5.49 -4.00 20.52
N ARG A 256 4.30 -3.39 20.74
CA ARG A 256 3.47 -3.66 21.93
C ARG A 256 3.00 -5.11 21.95
N LEU A 257 2.60 -5.63 20.80
CA LEU A 257 2.11 -7.00 20.65
C LEU A 257 3.22 -8.02 20.91
N ALA A 258 4.39 -7.86 20.29
CA ALA A 258 5.56 -8.70 20.51
C ALA A 258 5.98 -8.70 21.99
N ARG A 259 5.98 -7.54 22.64
CA ARG A 259 6.27 -7.43 24.08
C ARG A 259 5.27 -8.20 24.93
N ARG A 260 3.97 -8.03 24.69
CA ARG A 260 2.92 -8.74 25.45
C ARG A 260 2.97 -10.25 25.21
N LEU A 261 3.30 -10.68 23.98
CA LEU A 261 3.45 -12.10 23.66
C LEU A 261 4.64 -12.71 24.41
N ALA A 262 5.79 -12.03 24.43
CA ALA A 262 6.97 -12.46 25.18
C ALA A 262 6.70 -12.51 26.70
N GLU A 263 5.99 -11.53 27.27
CA GLU A 263 5.56 -11.53 28.68
C GLU A 263 4.63 -12.72 28.98
N TYR A 264 3.68 -13.00 28.08
CA TYR A 264 2.79 -14.15 28.18
C TYR A 264 3.57 -15.47 28.14
N GLU A 265 4.45 -15.65 27.16
CA GLU A 265 5.27 -16.86 26.99
C GLU A 265 6.19 -17.11 28.18
N ALA A 266 6.85 -16.06 28.69
CA ALA A 266 7.67 -16.14 29.89
C ALA A 266 6.84 -16.55 31.12
N GLN A 267 5.62 -16.03 31.26
CA GLN A 267 4.71 -16.43 32.34
C GLN A 267 4.26 -17.89 32.18
N GLN A 268 3.93 -18.34 30.96
CA GLN A 268 3.54 -19.72 30.71
C GLN A 268 4.70 -20.69 30.99
N GLU A 269 5.93 -20.32 30.61
CA GLU A 269 7.11 -21.13 30.90
C GLU A 269 7.37 -21.23 32.41
N PHE A 270 7.21 -20.13 33.14
CA PHE A 270 7.29 -20.10 34.61
C PHE A 270 6.22 -20.99 35.24
N ILE A 271 4.96 -20.87 34.81
CA ILE A 271 3.85 -21.71 35.28
C ILE A 271 4.16 -23.18 35.03
N ARG A 272 4.60 -23.54 33.81
CA ARG A 272 4.94 -24.91 33.43
C ARG A 272 6.04 -25.49 34.32
N LYS A 273 7.15 -24.74 34.52
CA LYS A 273 8.27 -25.17 35.39
C LYS A 273 7.81 -25.41 36.83
N GLU A 274 6.94 -24.55 37.36
CA GLU A 274 6.43 -24.72 38.71
C GLU A 274 5.42 -25.88 38.84
N GLU A 275 4.54 -26.06 37.86
CA GLU A 275 3.62 -27.21 37.82
C GLU A 275 4.38 -28.54 37.75
N GLU A 276 5.44 -28.62 36.94
CA GLU A 276 6.32 -29.80 36.88
C GLU A 276 7.02 -30.06 38.22
N PHE A 277 7.52 -29.03 38.89
CA PHE A 277 8.13 -29.16 40.21
C PHE A 277 7.11 -29.68 41.24
N ILE A 278 5.91 -29.09 41.26
CA ILE A 278 4.82 -29.51 42.15
C ILE A 278 4.43 -30.96 41.87
N ARG A 279 4.32 -31.35 40.59
CA ARG A 279 3.99 -32.72 40.18
C ARG A 279 5.06 -33.72 40.60
N ARG A 280 6.34 -33.39 40.39
CA ARG A 280 7.49 -34.27 40.69
C ARG A 280 7.71 -34.46 42.20
N TYR A 281 7.48 -33.42 43.00
CA TYR A 281 7.75 -33.44 44.45
C TYR A 281 6.48 -33.41 45.32
N ARG A 282 5.36 -33.91 44.79
CA ARG A 282 4.05 -33.94 45.46
C ARG A 282 4.05 -34.78 46.74
N ALA A 283 4.90 -35.81 46.81
CA ALA A 283 5.11 -36.68 47.97
C ALA A 283 6.61 -36.81 48.29
N GLY A 284 6.96 -37.00 49.57
CA GLY A 284 8.35 -37.12 50.04
C GLY A 284 8.89 -35.87 50.74
N GLN A 285 10.21 -35.80 50.97
CA GLN A 285 10.87 -34.78 51.81
C GLN A 285 10.61 -33.33 51.36
N ARG A 286 10.38 -33.09 50.06
CA ARG A 286 10.13 -31.75 49.50
C ARG A 286 8.63 -31.39 49.34
N ALA A 287 7.72 -32.20 49.89
CA ALA A 287 6.28 -32.01 49.75
C ALA A 287 5.73 -30.71 50.40
N ARG A 288 6.42 -30.16 51.41
CA ARG A 288 6.06 -28.86 52.01
C ARG A 288 6.39 -27.70 51.08
N GLU A 289 7.52 -27.77 50.37
CA GLU A 289 7.96 -26.79 49.37
C GLU A 289 7.01 -26.79 48.18
N ALA A 290 6.67 -27.98 47.65
CA ALA A 290 5.70 -28.14 46.56
C ALA A 290 4.32 -27.55 46.90
N ARG A 291 3.82 -27.75 48.13
CA ARG A 291 2.56 -27.13 48.60
C ARG A 291 2.64 -25.60 48.65
N GLY A 292 3.75 -25.02 49.10
CA GLY A 292 3.95 -23.58 49.12
C GLY A 292 3.96 -22.94 47.72
N ARG A 293 4.62 -23.60 46.76
CA ARG A 293 4.62 -23.15 45.36
C ARG A 293 3.25 -23.27 44.71
N ALA A 294 2.50 -24.34 45.00
CA ALA A 294 1.11 -24.50 44.53
C ALA A 294 0.19 -23.36 45.01
N THR A 295 0.30 -22.94 46.27
CA THR A 295 -0.48 -21.79 46.79
C THR A 295 -0.08 -20.48 46.12
N ARG A 296 1.22 -20.28 45.83
CA ARG A 296 1.70 -19.09 45.12
C ARG A 296 1.18 -19.06 43.68
N LEU A 297 1.24 -20.19 42.98
CA LEU A 297 0.76 -20.33 41.61
C LEU A 297 -0.76 -20.09 41.50
N ALA A 298 -1.55 -20.56 42.49
CA ALA A 298 -2.99 -20.35 42.53
C ALA A 298 -3.41 -18.88 42.74
N ARG A 299 -2.50 -18.03 43.24
CA ARG A 299 -2.75 -16.59 43.45
C ARG A 299 -2.16 -15.71 42.33
N LEU A 300 -1.45 -16.30 41.38
CA LEU A 300 -0.85 -15.57 40.27
C LEU A 300 -1.95 -15.17 39.28
N GLU A 301 -2.03 -13.88 38.97
CA GLU A 301 -2.88 -13.38 37.88
C GLU A 301 -2.30 -13.86 36.54
N ARG A 302 -3.10 -14.63 35.79
CA ARG A 302 -2.69 -15.18 34.50
C ARG A 302 -2.89 -14.12 33.43
N ILE A 303 -1.83 -13.84 32.69
CA ILE A 303 -1.86 -12.98 31.51
C ILE A 303 -2.61 -13.76 30.41
N GLU A 304 -3.60 -13.12 29.80
CA GLU A 304 -4.27 -13.67 28.63
C GLU A 304 -3.35 -13.55 27.41
N ARG A 305 -3.41 -14.55 26.52
CA ARG A 305 -2.66 -14.48 25.26
C ARG A 305 -3.15 -13.27 24.45
N PRO A 306 -2.25 -12.39 23.98
CA PRO A 306 -2.63 -11.29 23.10
C PRO A 306 -3.37 -11.83 21.88
N ARG A 307 -4.49 -11.18 21.54
CA ARG A 307 -5.31 -11.58 20.39
C ARG A 307 -4.90 -10.77 19.17
N GLU A 308 -4.87 -11.45 18.03
CA GLU A 308 -4.70 -10.85 16.72
C GLU A 308 -5.93 -11.15 15.87
N HIS A 309 -6.23 -10.27 14.93
CA HIS A 309 -7.27 -10.53 13.97
C HIS A 309 -6.74 -11.51 12.94
N GLU A 310 -7.46 -12.62 12.75
CA GLU A 310 -7.12 -13.59 11.71
C GLU A 310 -7.16 -12.91 10.34
N THR A 311 -6.10 -13.09 9.55
CA THR A 311 -6.08 -12.68 8.16
C THR A 311 -7.14 -13.48 7.39
N LEU A 312 -8.11 -12.79 6.80
CA LEU A 312 -9.12 -13.39 5.94
C LEU A 312 -8.43 -14.07 4.74
N ARG A 313 -8.45 -15.40 4.71
CA ARG A 313 -8.07 -16.20 3.54
C ARG A 313 -9.31 -16.46 2.70
N LEU A 314 -9.53 -15.64 1.67
CA LEU A 314 -10.61 -15.83 0.72
C LEU A 314 -10.16 -16.86 -0.33
N GLN A 315 -10.78 -18.05 -0.31
CA GLN A 315 -10.66 -19.00 -1.42
C GLN A 315 -11.83 -18.78 -2.38
N LEU A 316 -11.55 -18.14 -3.50
CA LEU A 316 -12.51 -17.99 -4.59
C LEU A 316 -12.52 -19.27 -5.42
N THR A 317 -13.45 -20.16 -5.14
CA THR A 317 -13.63 -21.40 -5.93
C THR A 317 -14.63 -21.17 -7.05
N THR A 318 -14.28 -21.54 -8.29
CA THR A 318 -15.22 -21.53 -9.41
C THR A 318 -15.65 -22.97 -9.74
N GLY A 319 -16.97 -23.20 -9.82
CA GLY A 319 -17.55 -24.51 -10.16
C GLY A 319 -17.96 -24.66 -11.62
N LEU A 320 -17.76 -23.62 -12.43
CA LEU A 320 -18.23 -23.53 -13.81
C LEU A 320 -17.03 -23.35 -14.74
N ARG A 321 -16.91 -24.24 -15.73
CA ARG A 321 -15.99 -24.03 -16.85
C ARG A 321 -16.57 -22.96 -17.76
N SER A 322 -15.93 -21.80 -17.84
CA SER A 322 -16.32 -20.74 -18.78
C SER A 322 -15.89 -21.10 -20.21
N GLY A 323 -16.71 -20.72 -21.19
CA GLY A 323 -16.37 -20.80 -22.62
C GLY A 323 -15.33 -19.73 -23.00
N ARG A 324 -14.78 -19.83 -24.22
CA ARG A 324 -13.79 -18.86 -24.76
C ARG A 324 -14.36 -17.44 -24.76
N ILE A 325 -15.59 -17.27 -25.23
CA ILE A 325 -16.32 -16.01 -25.19
C ILE A 325 -17.27 -16.04 -24.00
N VAL A 326 -17.13 -15.07 -23.10
CA VAL A 326 -17.91 -14.92 -21.87
C VAL A 326 -19.04 -13.92 -22.07
N LEU A 327 -18.78 -12.82 -22.76
CA LEU A 327 -19.77 -11.77 -23.04
C LEU A 327 -19.46 -11.10 -24.38
N THR A 328 -20.50 -10.82 -25.17
CA THR A 328 -20.37 -10.04 -26.41
C THR A 328 -21.45 -8.95 -26.40
N THR A 329 -21.07 -7.73 -26.76
CA THR A 329 -21.97 -6.59 -26.92
C THR A 329 -22.00 -6.16 -28.38
N SER A 330 -23.12 -5.57 -28.82
CA SER A 330 -23.22 -4.95 -30.15
C SER A 330 -23.73 -3.54 -29.99
N GLU A 331 -22.83 -2.55 -30.16
CA GLU A 331 -23.10 -1.11 -30.10
C GLU A 331 -24.06 -0.69 -28.97
N LEU A 332 -23.71 -1.03 -27.73
CA LEU A 332 -24.55 -0.72 -26.59
C LEU A 332 -24.53 0.78 -26.31
N VAL A 333 -25.71 1.39 -26.31
CA VAL A 333 -25.93 2.73 -25.78
C VAL A 333 -26.69 2.59 -24.47
N ILE A 334 -26.01 2.93 -23.38
CA ILE A 334 -26.58 2.90 -22.04
C ILE A 334 -26.88 4.34 -21.65
N GLY A 335 -28.12 4.60 -21.26
CA GLY A 335 -28.58 5.93 -20.90
C GLY A 335 -29.91 5.91 -20.16
N TYR A 336 -30.31 7.05 -19.64
CA TYR A 336 -31.63 7.24 -19.05
C TYR A 336 -32.59 7.86 -20.07
N PRO A 337 -33.85 7.39 -20.16
CA PRO A 337 -34.85 8.06 -20.96
C PRO A 337 -35.12 9.45 -20.36
N ALA A 338 -35.12 10.48 -21.19
CA ALA A 338 -35.50 11.81 -20.77
C ALA A 338 -36.99 11.85 -20.42
N SER A 339 -37.31 12.24 -19.19
CA SER A 339 -38.69 12.28 -18.67
C SER A 339 -39.51 13.49 -19.16
N ASP A 340 -38.89 14.45 -19.84
CA ASP A 340 -39.46 15.74 -20.26
C ASP A 340 -39.51 15.93 -21.80
N GLY A 341 -39.21 14.89 -22.57
CA GLY A 341 -39.20 14.94 -24.03
C GLY A 341 -37.93 15.53 -24.65
N SER A 342 -36.89 15.79 -23.85
CA SER A 342 -35.53 16.10 -24.33
C SER A 342 -34.79 14.86 -24.86
N GLU A 343 -33.59 15.02 -25.42
CA GLU A 343 -32.80 13.88 -25.89
C GLU A 343 -32.35 12.98 -24.71
N PRO A 344 -32.37 11.65 -24.86
CA PRO A 344 -31.97 10.73 -23.80
C PRO A 344 -30.51 10.97 -23.37
N VAL A 345 -30.29 11.00 -22.05
CA VAL A 345 -28.95 11.19 -21.48
C VAL A 345 -28.16 9.91 -21.66
N VAL A 346 -27.20 9.93 -22.58
CA VAL A 346 -26.28 8.82 -22.83
C VAL A 346 -25.19 8.82 -21.75
N LEU A 347 -25.13 7.76 -20.95
CA LEU A 347 -24.09 7.55 -19.94
C LEU A 347 -22.84 6.92 -20.55
N CYS A 348 -23.04 5.94 -21.42
CA CYS A 348 -21.96 5.17 -22.03
C CYS A 348 -22.37 4.73 -23.43
N ARG A 349 -21.43 4.83 -24.36
CA ARG A 349 -21.48 4.13 -25.63
C ARG A 349 -20.34 3.15 -25.64
N THR A 350 -20.67 1.88 -25.71
CA THR A 350 -19.67 0.83 -25.85
C THR A 350 -19.70 0.35 -27.30
N PRO A 351 -18.54 0.27 -27.98
CA PRO A 351 -18.46 -0.42 -29.26
C PRO A 351 -18.78 -1.92 -29.08
N GLU A 352 -18.60 -2.70 -30.14
CA GLU A 352 -18.58 -4.16 -30.00
C GLU A 352 -17.47 -4.55 -29.00
N LEU A 353 -17.87 -5.18 -27.90
CA LEU A 353 -17.00 -5.58 -26.81
C LEU A 353 -17.17 -7.08 -26.60
N ILE A 354 -16.10 -7.83 -26.80
CA ILE A 354 -16.05 -9.28 -26.66
C ILE A 354 -15.19 -9.60 -25.43
N VAL A 355 -15.83 -9.84 -24.29
CA VAL A 355 -15.14 -10.35 -23.10
C VAL A 355 -14.88 -11.83 -23.32
N GLU A 356 -13.64 -12.17 -23.59
CA GLU A 356 -13.18 -13.56 -23.60
C GLU A 356 -12.71 -13.99 -22.20
N ARG A 357 -12.53 -15.29 -22.00
CA ARG A 357 -11.97 -15.81 -20.75
C ARG A 357 -10.60 -15.15 -20.56
N GLY A 358 -10.43 -14.49 -19.41
CA GLY A 358 -9.32 -13.58 -19.08
C GLY A 358 -7.98 -13.99 -19.70
N GLY A 359 -7.52 -13.08 -20.55
CA GLY A 359 -6.22 -13.08 -21.23
C GLY A 359 -6.10 -11.89 -22.18
N GLU A 360 -7.18 -11.45 -22.85
CA GLU A 360 -7.02 -10.41 -23.89
C GLU A 360 -8.23 -9.46 -23.97
N GLN A 361 -8.19 -8.37 -23.21
CA GLN A 361 -9.01 -7.18 -23.48
C GLN A 361 -8.29 -5.84 -23.30
N GLY A 362 -6.95 -5.83 -23.21
CA GLY A 362 -6.17 -4.58 -23.26
C GLY A 362 -6.54 -3.53 -22.20
N ILE A 363 -7.11 -3.96 -21.07
CA ILE A 363 -7.27 -3.12 -19.86
C ILE A 363 -6.04 -3.27 -18.96
N LEU A 364 -5.36 -4.42 -19.07
CA LEU A 364 -4.06 -4.67 -18.48
C LEU A 364 -3.08 -4.91 -19.63
N GLU A 365 -1.94 -4.24 -19.61
CA GLU A 365 -0.82 -4.55 -20.48
C GLU A 365 -0.29 -5.95 -20.13
N ALA A 366 0.35 -6.66 -21.08
CA ALA A 366 0.84 -8.02 -20.85
C ALA A 366 1.81 -8.10 -19.64
N GLU A 367 2.50 -6.99 -19.34
CA GLU A 367 3.37 -6.82 -18.18
C GLU A 367 2.58 -6.74 -16.87
N GLU A 368 1.42 -6.09 -16.86
CA GLU A 368 0.56 -5.98 -15.67
C GLU A 368 -0.11 -7.33 -15.34
N GLU A 369 -0.49 -8.11 -16.35
CA GLU A 369 -0.98 -9.48 -16.16
C GLU A 369 0.10 -10.40 -15.60
N GLN A 370 1.32 -10.31 -16.13
CA GLN A 370 2.48 -11.05 -15.62
C GLN A 370 2.80 -10.65 -14.19
N MET A 371 2.74 -9.36 -13.85
CA MET A 371 2.98 -8.86 -12.50
C MET A 371 1.95 -9.41 -11.50
N ILE A 372 0.67 -9.40 -11.86
CA ILE A 372 -0.39 -9.93 -10.99
C ILE A 372 -0.22 -11.44 -10.77
N HIS A 373 0.09 -12.19 -11.83
CA HIS A 373 0.37 -13.62 -11.72
C HIS A 373 1.62 -13.89 -10.87
N ALA A 374 2.68 -13.10 -11.05
CA ALA A 374 3.91 -13.21 -10.29
C ALA A 374 3.71 -12.90 -8.79
N VAL A 375 2.91 -11.89 -8.43
CA VAL A 375 2.55 -11.61 -7.02
C VAL A 375 1.85 -12.81 -6.38
N ILE A 376 0.96 -13.48 -7.12
CA ILE A 376 0.22 -14.64 -6.62
C ILE A 376 1.16 -15.86 -6.49
N GLU A 377 2.06 -16.08 -7.44
CA GLU A 377 3.04 -17.19 -7.39
C GLU A 377 4.16 -16.98 -6.36
N LEU A 378 4.58 -15.73 -6.10
CA LEU A 378 5.63 -15.42 -5.12
C LEU A 378 5.30 -15.96 -3.72
N GLY A 379 4.02 -15.98 -3.36
CA GLY A 379 3.56 -16.52 -2.08
C GLY A 379 3.70 -18.04 -1.95
N ASP A 380 3.80 -18.76 -3.07
CA ASP A 380 3.92 -20.22 -3.12
C ASP A 380 5.38 -20.69 -3.35
N ARG A 381 6.30 -19.78 -3.70
CA ARG A 381 7.72 -20.07 -3.97
C ARG A 381 8.56 -20.08 -2.70
N ARG A 382 9.64 -20.86 -2.73
CA ARG A 382 10.55 -21.03 -1.59
C ARG A 382 11.81 -20.20 -1.77
N LEU A 383 12.38 -19.72 -0.66
CA LEU A 383 13.56 -18.85 -0.67
C LEU A 383 14.76 -19.42 -1.45
N HIS A 384 14.97 -20.74 -1.42
CA HIS A 384 16.05 -21.37 -2.18
C HIS A 384 15.89 -21.30 -3.71
N GLU A 385 14.71 -20.96 -4.20
CA GLU A 385 14.41 -20.82 -5.64
C GLU A 385 14.72 -19.41 -6.17
N VAL A 386 14.97 -18.44 -5.28
CA VAL A 386 15.19 -17.01 -5.61
C VAL A 386 16.54 -16.50 -5.11
N MET A 387 17.13 -17.14 -4.10
CA MET A 387 18.43 -16.73 -3.56
C MET A 387 19.57 -16.91 -4.57
N VAL A 388 20.58 -16.05 -4.50
CA VAL A 388 21.88 -16.29 -5.11
C VAL A 388 22.58 -17.42 -4.34
N PRO A 389 22.83 -18.58 -4.96
CA PRO A 389 23.37 -19.73 -4.27
C PRO A 389 24.84 -19.48 -3.88
N ARG A 390 25.31 -20.14 -2.83
CA ARG A 390 26.68 -20.02 -2.29
C ARG A 390 27.81 -19.90 -3.33
N PRO A 391 27.86 -20.72 -4.42
CA PRO A 391 28.96 -20.64 -5.40
C PRO A 391 29.03 -19.30 -6.13
N ASP A 392 27.91 -18.61 -6.24
CA ASP A 392 27.75 -17.38 -7.03
C ASP A 392 27.81 -16.12 -6.15
N ILE A 393 28.02 -16.29 -4.83
CA ILE A 393 28.20 -15.16 -3.92
C ILE A 393 29.53 -14.48 -4.18
N VAL A 394 29.47 -13.25 -4.68
CA VAL A 394 30.61 -12.33 -4.68
C VAL A 394 30.81 -11.80 -3.25
N ALA A 395 31.90 -12.21 -2.59
CA ALA A 395 32.26 -11.77 -1.24
C ALA A 395 33.74 -11.39 -1.14
N LEU A 396 34.08 -10.58 -0.14
CA LEU A 396 35.44 -10.11 0.13
C LEU A 396 35.97 -10.67 1.46
N PRO A 397 37.26 -11.03 1.57
CA PRO A 397 37.85 -11.37 2.85
C PRO A 397 38.00 -10.10 3.72
N ALA A 398 37.85 -10.22 5.03
CA ALA A 398 37.98 -9.11 5.98
C ALA A 398 39.40 -8.52 6.06
N SER A 399 40.38 -9.22 5.47
CA SER A 399 41.76 -8.76 5.26
C SER A 399 41.94 -7.89 4.01
N ALA A 400 40.94 -7.80 3.13
CA ALA A 400 41.02 -7.00 1.92
C ALA A 400 41.17 -5.50 2.24
N THR A 401 41.94 -4.82 1.39
CA THR A 401 42.09 -3.38 1.42
C THR A 401 40.88 -2.67 0.79
N ILE A 402 40.71 -1.39 1.12
CA ILE A 402 39.64 -0.58 0.50
C ILE A 402 39.80 -0.50 -1.03
N ASP A 403 41.03 -0.51 -1.56
CA ASP A 403 41.24 -0.49 -3.02
C ASP A 403 40.78 -1.76 -3.70
N GLU A 404 41.13 -2.92 -3.14
CA GLU A 404 40.66 -4.21 -3.64
C GLU A 404 39.13 -4.29 -3.58
N ALA A 405 38.52 -3.75 -2.52
CA ALA A 405 37.07 -3.68 -2.40
C ALA A 405 36.43 -2.79 -3.47
N VAL A 406 37.03 -1.63 -3.77
CA VAL A 406 36.57 -0.74 -4.85
C VAL A 406 36.70 -1.42 -6.21
N GLU A 407 37.82 -2.11 -6.47
CA GLU A 407 38.03 -2.82 -7.73
C GLU A 407 36.96 -3.89 -7.95
N VAL A 408 36.65 -4.69 -6.92
CA VAL A 408 35.59 -5.70 -6.99
C VAL A 408 34.22 -5.04 -7.18
N ILE A 409 33.90 -3.95 -6.48
CA ILE A 409 32.62 -3.23 -6.66
C ILE A 409 32.49 -2.67 -8.08
N VAL A 410 33.55 -2.11 -8.64
CA VAL A 410 33.54 -1.55 -10.00
C VAL A 410 33.44 -2.64 -11.05
N ARG A 411 34.11 -3.78 -10.86
CA ARG A 411 34.11 -4.90 -11.79
C ARG A 411 32.77 -5.64 -11.79
N GLU A 412 32.25 -5.95 -10.61
CA GLU A 412 31.04 -6.78 -10.44
C GLU A 412 29.75 -5.92 -10.42
N GLY A 413 29.87 -4.60 -10.25
CA GLY A 413 28.75 -3.65 -10.26
C GLY A 413 27.82 -3.74 -9.04
N HIS A 414 28.20 -4.48 -8.00
CA HIS A 414 27.36 -4.67 -6.82
C HIS A 414 27.39 -3.47 -5.87
N SER A 415 26.21 -3.05 -5.39
CA SER A 415 26.08 -1.98 -4.40
C SER A 415 26.37 -2.42 -2.96
N ARG A 416 26.33 -3.73 -2.70
CA ARG A 416 26.49 -4.34 -1.37
C ARG A 416 27.24 -5.66 -1.52
N ILE A 417 28.28 -5.87 -0.72
CA ILE A 417 29.13 -7.06 -0.80
C ILE A 417 29.31 -7.66 0.61
N PRO A 418 29.01 -8.95 0.83
CA PRO A 418 29.34 -9.64 2.07
C PRO A 418 30.85 -9.72 2.29
N VAL A 419 31.26 -9.57 3.55
CA VAL A 419 32.66 -9.66 3.97
C VAL A 419 32.80 -10.79 4.98
N TYR A 420 33.74 -11.69 4.73
CA TYR A 420 33.94 -12.92 5.51
C TYR A 420 35.29 -12.96 6.24
N GLU A 421 35.40 -13.76 7.30
CA GLU A 421 36.63 -13.93 8.06
C GLU A 421 37.54 -15.02 7.45
N GLU A 422 37.31 -16.30 7.75
CA GLU A 422 38.08 -17.42 7.19
C GLU A 422 37.41 -18.05 5.96
N SER A 423 36.07 -18.07 5.95
CA SER A 423 35.28 -18.66 4.88
C SER A 423 33.93 -17.95 4.73
N ILE A 424 33.25 -18.14 3.60
CA ILE A 424 31.91 -17.58 3.33
C ILE A 424 30.87 -18.00 4.39
N ASP A 425 31.10 -19.08 5.15
CA ASP A 425 30.23 -19.45 6.28
C ASP A 425 30.33 -18.48 7.47
N GLU A 426 31.39 -17.66 7.52
CA GLU A 426 31.69 -16.70 8.57
C GLU A 426 31.58 -15.26 8.07
N ILE A 427 30.38 -14.85 7.64
CA ILE A 427 30.10 -13.46 7.25
C ILE A 427 30.14 -12.54 8.47
N VAL A 428 31.13 -11.64 8.51
CA VAL A 428 31.32 -10.67 9.60
C VAL A 428 30.59 -9.36 9.38
N GLY A 429 30.24 -9.03 8.13
CA GLY A 429 29.50 -7.81 7.82
C GLY A 429 29.25 -7.59 6.33
N ILE A 430 28.48 -6.55 6.02
CA ILE A 430 28.17 -6.13 4.66
C ILE A 430 28.83 -4.79 4.39
N LEU A 431 29.61 -4.73 3.32
CA LEU A 431 30.20 -3.51 2.79
C LEU A 431 29.23 -2.84 1.82
N TYR A 432 29.00 -1.54 1.98
CA TYR A 432 28.16 -0.75 1.08
C TYR A 432 29.05 0.13 0.20
N ALA A 433 28.84 0.09 -1.11
CA ALA A 433 29.64 0.87 -2.07
C ALA A 433 29.59 2.38 -1.78
N LYS A 434 28.41 2.90 -1.40
CA LYS A 434 28.25 4.32 -1.02
C LYS A 434 29.08 4.74 0.19
N ASP A 435 29.38 3.83 1.11
CA ASP A 435 30.14 4.13 2.33
C ASP A 435 31.64 4.28 2.01
N LEU A 436 32.08 3.86 0.81
CA LEU A 436 33.44 4.09 0.30
C LEU A 436 33.63 5.48 -0.32
N LEU A 437 32.56 6.11 -0.83
CA LEU A 437 32.65 7.39 -1.54
C LEU A 437 33.25 8.54 -0.69
N PRO A 438 32.87 8.73 0.59
CA PRO A 438 33.47 9.77 1.43
C PRO A 438 34.97 9.51 1.67
N ILE A 439 35.36 8.25 1.81
CA ILE A 439 36.73 7.82 2.12
C ILE A 439 37.65 8.05 0.91
N LEU A 440 37.15 7.80 -0.30
CA LEU A 440 37.88 8.03 -1.54
C LEU A 440 38.05 9.53 -1.85
N ARG A 441 37.11 10.38 -1.40
CA ARG A 441 37.14 11.83 -1.66
C ARG A 441 38.15 12.56 -0.77
N ASP A 442 38.24 12.20 0.49
CA ASP A 442 38.96 12.99 1.49
C ASP A 442 40.49 12.70 1.51
N GLY A 443 40.98 11.74 0.72
CA GLY A 443 42.42 11.50 0.48
C GLY A 443 43.24 11.13 1.72
N ALA A 444 42.57 10.84 2.84
CA ALA A 444 43.17 10.46 4.10
C ALA A 444 43.60 8.98 4.13
N GLU A 445 44.34 8.60 5.18
CA GLU A 445 44.75 7.23 5.44
C GLU A 445 43.54 6.30 5.47
N ARG A 446 43.58 5.22 4.69
CA ARG A 446 42.43 4.33 4.50
C ARG A 446 42.19 3.49 5.76
N PRO A 447 41.01 3.56 6.38
CA PRO A 447 40.72 2.75 7.56
C PRO A 447 40.63 1.25 7.19
N PRO A 448 40.80 0.35 8.16
CA PRO A 448 40.61 -1.08 7.92
C PRO A 448 39.16 -1.36 7.51
N LEU A 449 38.96 -2.31 6.59
CA LEU A 449 37.64 -2.62 6.02
C LEU A 449 36.58 -2.91 7.11
N ARG A 450 37.00 -3.56 8.21
CA ARG A 450 36.14 -3.89 9.35
C ARG A 450 35.46 -2.69 10.01
N SER A 451 36.06 -1.50 9.98
CA SER A 451 35.49 -0.34 10.67
C SER A 451 34.30 0.29 9.94
N ILE A 452 34.02 -0.15 8.71
CA ILE A 452 32.96 0.41 7.85
C ILE A 452 31.89 -0.63 7.46
N LEU A 453 31.99 -1.85 8.00
CA LEU A 453 31.00 -2.89 7.74
C LEU A 453 29.72 -2.65 8.53
N ARG A 454 28.60 -3.01 7.93
CA ARG A 454 27.29 -3.06 8.61
C ARG A 454 26.98 -4.48 9.04
N THR A 455 26.20 -4.60 10.11
CA THR A 455 25.77 -5.91 10.64
C THR A 455 24.96 -6.67 9.60
N PRO A 456 25.30 -7.94 9.29
CA PRO A 456 24.54 -8.75 8.35
C PRO A 456 23.24 -9.23 9.00
N VAL A 457 22.21 -9.45 8.18
CA VAL A 457 20.96 -10.08 8.60
C VAL A 457 20.98 -11.52 8.11
N PHE A 458 20.73 -12.47 9.02
CA PHE A 458 20.67 -13.89 8.72
C PHE A 458 19.23 -14.38 8.76
N VAL A 459 18.86 -15.20 7.78
CA VAL A 459 17.53 -15.81 7.65
C VAL A 459 17.66 -17.29 7.31
N PRO A 460 16.76 -18.16 7.82
CA PRO A 460 16.80 -19.58 7.46
C PRO A 460 16.27 -19.80 6.03
N GLU A 461 16.82 -20.79 5.31
CA GLU A 461 16.37 -21.17 3.95
C GLU A 461 14.90 -21.59 3.84
N SER A 462 14.29 -21.97 4.98
CA SER A 462 12.88 -22.37 5.08
C SER A 462 11.91 -21.18 5.24
N MET A 463 12.42 -19.95 5.33
CA MET A 463 11.60 -18.75 5.50
C MET A 463 10.73 -18.51 4.25
N PRO A 464 9.41 -18.28 4.42
CA PRO A 464 8.55 -17.82 3.33
C PRO A 464 9.03 -16.49 2.73
N ILE A 465 8.88 -16.32 1.42
CA ILE A 465 9.37 -15.13 0.70
C ILE A 465 8.63 -13.87 1.13
N ASP A 466 7.31 -13.97 1.38
CA ASP A 466 6.49 -12.88 1.89
C ASP A 466 6.99 -12.41 3.26
N ASP A 467 7.24 -13.34 4.19
CA ASP A 467 7.81 -13.04 5.51
C ASP A 467 9.19 -12.39 5.40
N LEU A 468 10.05 -12.88 4.50
CA LEU A 468 11.37 -12.31 4.25
C LEU A 468 11.28 -10.88 3.71
N LEU A 469 10.41 -10.62 2.73
CA LEU A 469 10.22 -9.29 2.15
C LEU A 469 9.78 -8.28 3.22
N HIS A 470 8.82 -8.66 4.07
CA HIS A 470 8.40 -7.86 5.20
C HIS A 470 9.53 -7.63 6.22
N GLU A 471 10.35 -8.66 6.50
CA GLU A 471 11.48 -8.57 7.42
C GLU A 471 12.55 -7.58 6.92
N LEU A 472 12.90 -7.65 5.62
CA LEU A 472 13.86 -6.76 4.97
C LEU A 472 13.36 -5.31 4.96
N GLN A 473 12.09 -5.09 4.57
CA GLN A 473 11.44 -3.78 4.60
C GLN A 473 11.39 -3.19 6.02
N ARG A 474 11.00 -3.98 7.02
CA ARG A 474 10.92 -3.55 8.43
C ARG A 474 12.28 -3.14 8.98
N ARG A 475 13.33 -3.91 8.69
CA ARG A 475 14.70 -3.61 9.14
C ARG A 475 15.38 -2.51 8.30
N LYS A 476 14.77 -2.08 7.20
CA LYS A 476 15.35 -1.13 6.23
C LYS A 476 16.71 -1.60 5.71
N VAL A 477 16.82 -2.91 5.49
CA VAL A 477 17.99 -3.58 4.91
C VAL A 477 17.60 -4.19 3.59
N HIS A 478 18.52 -4.23 2.64
CA HIS A 478 18.25 -4.66 1.27
C HIS A 478 18.92 -5.99 0.93
N LEU A 479 19.64 -6.61 1.86
CA LEU A 479 20.36 -7.86 1.66
C LEU A 479 20.29 -8.68 2.95
N ALA A 480 20.00 -9.97 2.81
CA ALA A 480 20.12 -10.97 3.85
C ALA A 480 20.98 -12.15 3.40
N ILE A 481 21.66 -12.77 4.36
CA ILE A 481 22.41 -14.01 4.19
C ILE A 481 21.49 -15.17 4.57
N VAL A 482 21.39 -16.15 3.68
CA VAL A 482 20.55 -17.33 3.86
C VAL A 482 21.38 -18.44 4.49
N LEU A 483 20.87 -19.00 5.59
CA LEU A 483 21.51 -20.08 6.33
C LEU A 483 20.83 -21.43 6.05
N ASP A 484 21.66 -22.47 5.92
CA ASP A 484 21.20 -23.86 5.85
C ASP A 484 20.81 -24.40 7.24
N GLU A 485 20.28 -25.62 7.30
CA GLU A 485 19.88 -26.31 8.54
C GLU A 485 21.04 -26.54 9.53
N TYR A 486 22.30 -26.44 9.08
CA TYR A 486 23.51 -26.65 9.87
C TYR A 486 24.18 -25.32 10.29
N GLY A 487 23.60 -24.18 9.89
CA GLY A 487 24.12 -22.84 10.17
C GLY A 487 25.23 -22.38 9.22
N GLY A 488 25.48 -23.10 8.13
CA GLY A 488 26.34 -22.66 7.03
C GLY A 488 25.63 -21.66 6.11
N THR A 489 26.40 -20.91 5.32
CA THR A 489 25.81 -19.98 4.34
C THR A 489 25.33 -20.77 3.13
N ALA A 490 24.02 -20.83 2.93
CA ALA A 490 23.37 -21.45 1.77
C ALA A 490 23.36 -20.52 0.56
N GLY A 491 23.20 -19.22 0.80
CA GLY A 491 23.00 -18.22 -0.25
C GLY A 491 22.93 -16.80 0.30
N LEU A 492 22.63 -15.85 -0.58
CA LEU A 492 22.19 -14.50 -0.20
C LEU A 492 20.96 -14.10 -1.01
N VAL A 493 20.20 -13.14 -0.50
CA VAL A 493 18.99 -12.65 -1.16
C VAL A 493 18.90 -11.14 -0.97
N THR A 494 18.52 -10.42 -2.02
CA THR A 494 18.28 -8.98 -1.97
C THR A 494 16.80 -8.64 -2.13
N ILE A 495 16.39 -7.45 -1.67
CA ILE A 495 15.01 -6.98 -1.94
C ILE A 495 14.81 -6.87 -3.45
N GLU A 496 15.84 -6.41 -4.16
CA GLU A 496 15.84 -6.26 -5.60
C GLU A 496 15.55 -7.60 -6.31
N ASP A 497 16.16 -8.71 -5.88
CA ASP A 497 15.88 -10.06 -6.43
C ASP A 497 14.43 -10.50 -6.12
N LEU A 498 13.92 -10.21 -4.92
CA LEU A 498 12.54 -10.53 -4.55
C LEU A 498 11.51 -9.71 -5.35
N LEU A 499 11.85 -8.47 -5.71
CA LEU A 499 10.99 -7.60 -6.52
C LEU A 499 11.09 -7.93 -8.00
N GLU A 500 12.25 -8.37 -8.48
CA GLU A 500 12.47 -8.83 -9.86
C GLU A 500 11.58 -10.04 -10.18
N GLU A 501 11.34 -10.92 -9.21
CA GLU A 501 10.37 -12.00 -9.34
C GLU A 501 8.92 -11.51 -9.51
N ILE A 502 8.58 -10.33 -8.98
CA ILE A 502 7.22 -9.75 -9.09
C ILE A 502 7.08 -8.93 -10.37
N VAL A 503 8.06 -8.09 -10.65
CA VAL A 503 7.97 -7.02 -11.65
C VAL A 503 8.63 -7.40 -12.97
N GLY A 504 9.48 -8.43 -12.98
CA GLY A 504 10.41 -8.69 -14.08
C GLY A 504 11.49 -7.61 -14.18
N GLU A 505 12.33 -7.68 -15.22
CA GLU A 505 13.22 -6.57 -15.56
C GLU A 505 12.36 -5.39 -16.05
N ILE A 506 12.21 -4.34 -15.22
CA ILE A 506 11.45 -3.13 -15.57
C ILE A 506 12.02 -2.54 -16.87
N GLN A 507 11.24 -2.60 -17.94
CA GLN A 507 11.48 -1.83 -19.17
C GLN A 507 10.66 -0.54 -19.11
N ASP A 508 11.26 0.57 -19.49
CA ASP A 508 10.65 1.90 -19.46
C ASP A 508 9.67 2.04 -20.64
N GLU A 509 8.53 2.71 -20.49
CA GLU A 509 7.53 2.95 -21.57
C GLU A 509 8.11 3.73 -22.77
N TYR A 510 9.34 4.24 -22.66
CA TYR A 510 10.10 4.87 -23.74
C TYR A 510 11.03 3.91 -24.51
N ASP A 511 11.15 2.65 -24.10
CA ASP A 511 11.80 1.62 -24.90
C ASP A 511 10.84 1.20 -26.02
N THR A 512 11.13 1.66 -27.23
CA THR A 512 10.39 1.24 -28.43
C THR A 512 10.45 -0.28 -28.51
N GLU A 513 9.30 -0.97 -28.56
CA GLU A 513 9.23 -2.41 -28.87
C GLU A 513 10.21 -2.72 -30.01
N SER A 514 11.34 -3.33 -29.68
CA SER A 514 12.19 -3.92 -30.71
C SER A 514 11.40 -5.13 -31.21
N PRO A 515 11.08 -5.24 -32.51
CA PRO A 515 10.37 -6.41 -33.01
C PRO A 515 11.15 -7.66 -32.60
N LEU A 516 10.44 -8.67 -32.07
CA LEU A 516 11.05 -9.92 -31.60
C LEU A 516 11.88 -10.61 -32.70
N ILE A 517 11.58 -10.29 -33.97
CA ILE A 517 12.35 -10.66 -35.15
C ILE A 517 12.50 -9.43 -36.06
N GLU A 518 13.75 -9.04 -36.32
CA GLU A 518 14.12 -8.07 -37.35
C GLU A 518 14.81 -8.81 -38.50
N ARG A 519 14.10 -9.00 -39.62
CA ARG A 519 14.70 -9.61 -40.82
C ARG A 519 15.65 -8.61 -41.48
N VAL A 520 16.94 -8.93 -41.51
CA VAL A 520 17.99 -8.14 -42.17
C VAL A 520 18.13 -8.57 -43.64
N GLY A 521 17.82 -9.83 -43.96
CA GLY A 521 17.82 -10.39 -45.31
C GLY A 521 17.04 -11.70 -45.43
N ALA A 522 17.11 -12.38 -46.58
CA ALA A 522 16.43 -13.67 -46.79
C ALA A 522 17.00 -14.79 -45.89
N ASP A 523 18.28 -14.71 -45.58
CA ASP A 523 19.04 -15.70 -44.80
C ASP A 523 19.63 -15.11 -43.50
N GLU A 524 19.22 -13.90 -43.10
CA GLU A 524 19.71 -13.23 -41.90
C GLU A 524 18.58 -12.55 -41.13
N ALA A 525 18.49 -12.82 -39.84
CA ALA A 525 17.58 -12.13 -38.92
C ALA A 525 18.25 -11.86 -37.58
N ILE A 526 17.89 -10.75 -36.97
CA ILE A 526 18.16 -10.46 -35.56
C ILE A 526 16.92 -10.87 -34.78
N VAL A 527 17.08 -11.73 -33.79
CA VAL A 527 15.98 -12.28 -32.99
C VAL A 527 16.19 -12.04 -31.50
N ASP A 528 15.09 -11.88 -30.79
CA ASP A 528 15.08 -11.91 -29.32
C ASP A 528 15.33 -13.34 -28.83
N GLY A 529 16.11 -13.49 -27.76
CA GLY A 529 16.45 -14.79 -27.19
C GLY A 529 15.24 -15.58 -26.66
N ARG A 530 14.08 -14.93 -26.48
CA ARG A 530 12.81 -15.55 -26.07
C ARG A 530 12.05 -16.24 -27.20
N ILE A 531 12.41 -15.99 -28.47
CA ILE A 531 11.76 -16.63 -29.62
C ILE A 531 11.81 -18.16 -29.47
N SER A 532 10.69 -18.82 -29.76
CA SER A 532 10.58 -20.27 -29.67
C SER A 532 11.41 -20.98 -30.76
N LEU A 533 11.88 -22.19 -30.48
CA LEU A 533 12.62 -22.98 -31.46
C LEU A 533 11.77 -23.28 -32.71
N ASP A 534 10.46 -23.44 -32.55
CA ASP A 534 9.52 -23.65 -33.65
C ASP A 534 9.45 -22.43 -34.58
N GLU A 535 9.38 -21.22 -34.02
CA GLU A 535 9.38 -19.98 -34.81
C GLU A 535 10.70 -19.75 -35.54
N VAL A 536 11.86 -20.02 -34.92
CA VAL A 536 13.15 -19.95 -35.63
C VAL A 536 13.24 -21.00 -36.74
N SER A 537 12.75 -22.22 -36.46
CA SER A 537 12.69 -23.32 -37.42
C SER A 537 11.88 -22.96 -38.65
N ASP A 538 10.72 -22.34 -38.46
CA ASP A 538 9.85 -21.86 -39.55
C ASP A 538 10.50 -20.74 -40.36
N ILE A 539 11.19 -19.80 -39.70
CA ILE A 539 11.83 -18.65 -40.36
C ILE A 539 12.98 -19.08 -41.28
N PHE A 540 13.82 -20.00 -40.81
CA PHE A 540 15.03 -20.41 -41.50
C PHE A 540 14.90 -21.76 -42.22
N GLU A 541 13.71 -22.38 -42.20
CA GLU A 541 13.45 -23.70 -42.77
C GLU A 541 14.47 -24.76 -42.30
N VAL A 542 14.73 -24.78 -40.99
CA VAL A 542 15.60 -25.77 -40.32
C VAL A 542 14.79 -26.48 -39.24
N ARG A 543 15.33 -27.58 -38.68
CA ARG A 543 14.73 -28.22 -37.50
C ARG A 543 15.62 -27.95 -36.30
N LEU A 544 15.15 -27.12 -35.38
CA LEU A 544 15.77 -26.89 -34.09
C LEU A 544 14.90 -27.58 -33.03
N GLU A 545 15.46 -28.59 -32.37
CA GLU A 545 14.77 -29.35 -31.32
C GLU A 545 15.72 -29.52 -30.13
N ASP A 546 15.18 -29.37 -28.91
CA ASP A 546 15.91 -29.55 -27.67
C ASP A 546 14.99 -30.12 -26.58
N GLU A 547 15.49 -31.07 -25.78
CA GLU A 547 14.69 -31.76 -24.76
C GLU A 547 14.49 -30.93 -23.48
N GLU A 548 15.35 -29.94 -23.22
CA GLU A 548 15.38 -29.19 -21.96
C GLU A 548 15.03 -27.70 -22.12
N THR A 549 15.00 -27.18 -23.34
CA THR A 549 14.67 -25.77 -23.61
C THR A 549 13.81 -25.61 -24.86
N THR A 550 12.93 -24.61 -24.84
CA THR A 550 12.01 -24.31 -25.94
C THR A 550 12.35 -23.00 -26.65
N THR A 551 13.41 -22.29 -26.23
CA THR A 551 13.80 -20.98 -26.77
C THR A 551 15.17 -20.99 -27.39
N ILE A 552 15.39 -20.10 -28.36
CA ILE A 552 16.68 -19.99 -29.06
C ILE A 552 17.81 -19.51 -28.14
N GLY A 553 17.53 -18.62 -27.19
CA GLY A 553 18.49 -18.16 -26.19
C GLY A 553 18.92 -19.27 -25.24
N GLY A 554 17.98 -20.09 -24.79
CA GLY A 554 18.27 -21.26 -23.95
C GLY A 554 19.12 -22.30 -24.69
N LEU A 555 18.80 -22.55 -25.97
CA LEU A 555 19.57 -23.48 -26.81
C LEU A 555 21.03 -23.03 -26.98
N VAL A 556 21.25 -21.73 -27.21
CA VAL A 556 22.60 -21.15 -27.34
C VAL A 556 23.39 -21.24 -26.04
N GLN A 557 22.78 -20.89 -24.91
CA GLN A 557 23.43 -20.97 -23.59
C GLN A 557 23.81 -22.42 -23.24
N ARG A 558 22.92 -23.37 -23.51
CA ARG A 558 23.18 -24.80 -23.27
C ARG A 558 24.29 -25.32 -24.17
N ARG A 559 24.33 -24.89 -25.43
CA ARG A 559 25.37 -25.31 -26.37
C ARG A 559 26.75 -24.79 -25.99
N LEU A 560 26.83 -23.59 -25.41
CA LEU A 560 28.07 -22.97 -24.93
C LEU A 560 28.45 -23.44 -23.51
N GLY A 561 27.50 -23.94 -22.72
CA GLY A 561 27.73 -24.48 -21.38
C GLY A 561 27.97 -23.44 -20.29
N HIS A 562 27.76 -22.16 -20.61
CA HIS A 562 27.82 -21.02 -19.70
C HIS A 562 26.91 -19.89 -20.22
N ILE A 563 26.66 -18.85 -19.42
CA ILE A 563 26.00 -17.62 -19.89
C ILE A 563 26.97 -16.95 -20.88
N PRO A 564 26.58 -16.74 -22.15
CA PRO A 564 27.48 -16.24 -23.17
C PRO A 564 27.70 -14.72 -23.04
N GLN A 565 28.81 -14.22 -23.55
CA GLN A 565 29.09 -12.78 -23.66
C GLN A 565 28.70 -12.23 -25.04
N ALA A 566 28.41 -10.92 -25.10
CA ALA A 566 28.19 -10.25 -26.38
C ALA A 566 29.39 -10.41 -27.31
N GLY A 567 29.15 -10.85 -28.54
CA GLY A 567 30.14 -11.17 -29.57
C GLY A 567 30.49 -12.66 -29.69
N GLU A 568 30.02 -13.51 -28.77
CA GLU A 568 30.20 -14.96 -28.88
C GLU A 568 29.38 -15.56 -30.02
N ARG A 569 29.92 -16.63 -30.65
CA ARG A 569 29.32 -17.25 -31.84
C ARG A 569 29.24 -18.76 -31.69
N VAL A 570 28.13 -19.33 -32.12
CA VAL A 570 27.88 -20.77 -32.12
C VAL A 570 27.24 -21.20 -33.44
N GLU A 571 27.56 -22.42 -33.88
CA GLU A 571 26.87 -23.06 -35.02
C GLU A 571 25.95 -24.16 -34.51
N ILE A 572 24.66 -24.06 -34.86
CA ILE A 572 23.61 -25.01 -34.46
C ILE A 572 22.77 -25.34 -35.69
N ASP A 573 22.68 -26.61 -36.05
CA ASP A 573 21.85 -27.15 -37.15
C ASP A 573 21.90 -26.38 -38.47
N GLY A 574 23.11 -25.93 -38.83
CA GLY A 574 23.38 -25.21 -40.08
C GLY A 574 23.14 -23.70 -40.01
N LEU A 575 22.83 -23.15 -38.84
CA LEU A 575 22.74 -21.72 -38.59
C LEU A 575 23.98 -21.23 -37.85
N ARG A 576 24.50 -20.06 -38.25
CA ARG A 576 25.47 -19.29 -37.46
C ARG A 576 24.74 -18.31 -36.58
N ILE A 577 24.91 -18.45 -35.27
CA ILE A 577 24.25 -17.61 -34.27
C ILE A 577 25.33 -16.80 -33.56
N GLU A 578 25.21 -15.47 -33.60
CA GLU A 578 26.06 -14.52 -32.88
C GLU A 578 25.27 -13.83 -31.78
N VAL A 579 25.79 -13.85 -30.57
CA VAL A 579 25.20 -13.19 -29.41
C VAL A 579 25.46 -11.70 -29.52
N LEU A 580 24.42 -10.89 -29.70
CA LEU A 580 24.56 -9.43 -29.81
C LEU A 580 24.51 -8.74 -28.44
N SER A 581 23.66 -9.23 -27.55
CA SER A 581 23.53 -8.70 -26.19
C SER A 581 22.99 -9.76 -25.24
N VAL A 582 23.41 -9.66 -23.97
CA VAL A 582 23.05 -10.56 -22.87
C VAL A 582 22.66 -9.68 -21.69
N ASP A 583 21.49 -9.96 -21.10
CA ASP A 583 21.08 -9.39 -19.80
C ASP A 583 21.65 -10.27 -18.68
N ARG A 584 21.46 -9.93 -17.39
CA ARG A 584 22.24 -10.50 -16.26
C ARG A 584 22.32 -12.03 -16.24
N HIS A 585 21.29 -12.75 -16.67
CA HIS A 585 21.28 -14.22 -16.71
C HIS A 585 20.77 -14.84 -18.02
N ARG A 586 20.49 -14.06 -19.07
CA ARG A 586 19.85 -14.55 -20.30
C ARG A 586 20.36 -13.85 -21.56
N VAL A 587 20.44 -14.60 -22.65
CA VAL A 587 20.68 -14.07 -23.99
C VAL A 587 19.50 -13.19 -24.43
N ARG A 588 19.75 -11.92 -24.74
CA ARG A 588 18.70 -10.95 -25.12
C ARG A 588 18.52 -10.84 -26.63
N LYS A 589 19.60 -10.63 -27.39
CA LYS A 589 19.55 -10.51 -28.85
C LYS A 589 20.58 -11.42 -29.51
N LEU A 590 20.16 -12.07 -30.59
CA LEU A 590 20.96 -12.98 -31.39
C LEU A 590 20.87 -12.56 -32.86
N ARG A 591 22.00 -12.52 -33.56
CA ARG A 591 22.03 -12.48 -35.03
C ARG A 591 22.15 -13.90 -35.54
N ILE A 592 21.17 -14.33 -36.33
CA ILE A 592 21.15 -15.66 -36.95
C ILE A 592 21.37 -15.49 -38.45
N VAL A 593 22.35 -16.23 -38.98
CA VAL A 593 22.69 -16.27 -40.40
C VAL A 593 22.64 -17.71 -40.88
N LYS A 594 21.81 -18.00 -41.89
CA LYS A 594 21.85 -19.25 -42.65
C LYS A 594 22.93 -19.11 -43.74
N PRO A 595 24.02 -19.88 -43.69
CA PRO A 595 25.04 -19.83 -44.74
C PRO A 595 24.43 -20.29 -46.07
N PRO A 596 24.78 -19.65 -47.21
CA PRO A 596 24.36 -20.13 -48.52
C PRO A 596 24.88 -21.56 -48.71
N VAL A 597 23.99 -22.46 -49.15
CA VAL A 597 24.39 -23.81 -49.56
C VAL A 597 25.42 -23.67 -50.67
N ALA A 598 26.64 -24.13 -50.43
CA ALA A 598 27.66 -24.15 -51.46
C ALA A 598 27.18 -25.07 -52.59
N GLU A 599 26.82 -24.50 -53.73
CA GLU A 599 26.78 -25.25 -54.99
C GLU A 599 28.15 -25.89 -55.19
N ASP A 600 28.16 -27.21 -55.35
CA ASP A 600 29.34 -27.99 -55.69
C ASP A 600 30.16 -27.28 -56.77
N ALA A 601 31.36 -26.86 -56.38
CA ALA A 601 32.38 -26.47 -57.32
C ALA A 601 32.72 -27.70 -58.18
N SER A 602 32.15 -27.70 -59.39
CA SER A 602 32.58 -28.50 -60.53
C SER A 602 34.12 -28.58 -60.58
N PRO A 603 34.72 -29.78 -60.54
CA PRO A 603 36.16 -29.92 -60.65
C PRO A 603 36.58 -29.62 -62.09
N ALA A 604 37.47 -28.64 -62.24
CA ALA A 604 38.11 -28.30 -63.50
C ALA A 604 38.81 -29.52 -64.13
N ALA A 605 38.43 -29.79 -65.37
CA ALA A 605 39.21 -30.39 -66.47
C ALA A 605 40.44 -31.27 -66.10
N SER A 606 40.28 -32.58 -66.22
CA SER A 606 41.38 -33.47 -66.63
C SER A 606 41.38 -33.59 -68.16
N ALA A 607 42.37 -32.96 -68.78
CA ALA A 607 42.74 -33.23 -70.16
C ALA A 607 43.67 -34.45 -70.23
N LYS A 608 43.49 -35.24 -71.30
CA LYS A 608 44.33 -36.32 -71.88
C LYS A 608 44.19 -37.72 -71.26
N ALA A 609 43.64 -38.65 -72.03
CA ALA A 609 44.40 -39.45 -73.00
C ALA A 609 43.63 -40.73 -73.40
N SER A 610 43.26 -40.80 -74.69
CA SER A 610 43.17 -41.97 -75.60
C SER A 610 41.83 -42.08 -76.31
#